data_AF-A0A502DMK1-F1
#
_entry.id   AF-A0A502DMK1-F1
#
_cell.length_a   1.000
_cell.length_b   1.000
_cell.length_c   1.000
_cell.angle_alpha   90.00
_cell.angle_beta   90.00
_cell.angle_gamma   90.00
#
_symmetry.space_group_name_H-M   'P 1'
#
loop_
_entity.id
_entity.type
_entity.pdbx_description
1 polymer ?
#
loop_
_entity_poly.entity_id
_entity_poly.type
_entity_poly.pdbx_seq_one_letter_code
_entity_poly.pdbx_strand_id
1 'polypeptide(L)' 'MTDNDLPPLIETPLGLYRHYKGGDYEVVGTVRHSETLEPMTLYRALYGQRGLWVRPAAMFSETIVFEGRSRPRFLKIA' A
#
# COMPACT_ATOMS: atom_id res chain seq x y z
N MET A 1 -18.54 -19.77 -3.06
CA MET A 1 -17.11 -19.87 -2.70
C MET A 1 -17.03 -19.69 -1.20
N THR A 2 -16.49 -20.67 -0.48
CA THR A 2 -16.13 -20.49 0.93
C THR A 2 -14.79 -19.76 0.99
N ASP A 3 -14.62 -18.80 1.91
CA ASP A 3 -13.39 -17.99 2.02
C ASP A 3 -12.10 -18.80 2.23
N ASN A 4 -12.21 -20.10 2.50
CA ASN A 4 -11.11 -21.04 2.64
C ASN A 4 -10.22 -21.23 1.39
N ASP A 5 -10.69 -20.82 0.20
CA ASP A 5 -9.93 -20.98 -1.05
C ASP A 5 -9.21 -19.69 -1.51
N LEU A 6 -9.23 -18.64 -0.68
CA LEU A 6 -8.59 -17.37 -1.04
C LEU A 6 -7.08 -17.42 -0.82
N PRO A 7 -6.25 -16.88 -1.75
CA PRO A 7 -4.81 -16.82 -1.56
C PRO A 7 -4.47 -15.95 -0.34
N PRO A 8 -3.34 -16.13 0.35
CA PRO A 8 -2.98 -15.28 1.48
C PRO A 8 -2.87 -13.81 1.07
N LEU A 9 -3.22 -12.88 1.97
CA LEU A 9 -2.99 -11.46 1.77
C LEU A 9 -1.52 -11.12 2.07
N ILE A 10 -0.89 -10.34 1.21
CA ILE A 10 0.33 -9.60 1.57
C ILE A 10 -0.13 -8.40 2.40
N GLU A 11 -0.19 -8.58 3.71
CA GLU A 11 -0.67 -7.53 4.61
C GLU A 11 0.31 -6.34 4.63
N THR A 12 -0.25 -5.16 4.35
CA THR A 12 0.44 -3.90 4.60
C THR A 12 0.09 -3.42 6.00
N PRO A 13 1.08 -3.16 6.87
CA PRO A 13 0.80 -2.65 8.20
C PRO A 13 -0.01 -1.36 8.16
N LEU A 14 -0.96 -1.21 9.08
CA LEU A 14 -1.69 0.03 9.26
C LEU A 14 -0.75 1.14 9.77
N GLY A 15 -1.13 2.38 9.51
CA GLY A 15 -0.46 3.56 10.07
C GLY A 15 -0.08 4.59 9.03
N LEU A 16 0.84 5.48 9.40
CA LEU A 16 1.27 6.59 8.57
C LEU A 16 2.46 6.19 7.72
N TYR A 17 2.40 6.58 6.45
CA TYR A 17 3.43 6.30 5.45
C TYR A 17 3.78 7.57 4.69
N ARG A 18 5.07 7.70 4.34
CA ARG A 18 5.57 8.74 3.44
C ARG A 18 6.04 8.13 2.13
N HIS A 19 5.50 8.62 1.02
CA HIS A 19 5.96 8.19 -0.30
C HIS A 19 7.34 8.78 -0.61
N TYR A 20 8.17 8.08 -1.38
CA TYR A 20 9.55 8.51 -1.67
C TYR A 20 9.65 9.85 -2.41
N LYS A 21 8.60 10.24 -3.16
CA LYS A 21 8.48 11.57 -3.81
C LYS A 21 7.93 12.66 -2.88
N GLY A 22 7.74 12.36 -1.59
CA GLY A 22 6.97 13.17 -0.67
C GLY A 22 5.48 12.84 -0.68
N GLY A 23 4.73 13.50 0.20
CA GLY A 23 3.32 13.22 0.46
C GLY A 23 3.13 12.20 1.58
N ASP A 24 2.21 12.52 2.48
CA ASP A 24 1.84 11.67 3.60
C ASP A 24 0.53 10.94 3.31
N TYR A 25 0.50 9.67 3.73
CA TYR A 25 -0.59 8.75 3.52
C TYR A 25 -0.88 7.96 4.78
N GLU A 26 -2.13 7.53 4.93
CA GLU A 26 -2.55 6.61 5.97
C GLU A 26 -2.94 5.28 5.32
N VAL A 27 -2.32 4.18 5.71
CA VAL A 27 -2.76 2.83 5.33
C VAL A 27 -3.95 2.45 6.21
N VAL A 28 -5.07 2.18 5.56
CA VAL A 28 -6.35 1.85 6.21
C VAL A 28 -6.56 0.34 6.27
N GLY A 29 -5.97 -0.41 5.34
CA GLY A 29 -6.04 -1.87 5.32
C GLY A 29 -5.45 -2.51 4.09
N THR A 30 -5.53 -3.83 4.05
CA THR A 30 -5.24 -4.64 2.86
C THR A 30 -6.54 -5.27 2.38
N VAL A 31 -6.81 -5.19 1.09
CA VAL A 31 -8.05 -5.68 0.45
C VAL A 31 -7.71 -6.59 -0.72
N ARG A 32 -8.71 -7.26 -1.30
CA ARG A 32 -8.54 -8.08 -2.51
C ARG A 32 -9.10 -7.37 -3.72
N HIS A 33 -8.39 -7.46 -4.84
CA HIS A 33 -8.95 -7.12 -6.13
C HIS A 33 -9.97 -8.18 -6.56
N SER A 34 -11.20 -7.79 -6.91
CA SER A 34 -12.31 -8.75 -7.14
C SER A 34 -12.05 -9.72 -8.28
N GLU A 35 -11.45 -9.23 -9.37
CA GLU A 35 -11.27 -10.02 -10.60
C GLU A 35 -10.05 -10.95 -10.53
N THR A 36 -9.03 -10.56 -9.77
CA THR A 36 -7.71 -11.23 -9.79
C THR A 36 -7.33 -11.84 -8.45
N LEU A 37 -8.08 -11.53 -7.39
CA LEU A 37 -7.78 -11.86 -5.99
C LEU A 37 -6.42 -11.34 -5.50
N GLU A 38 -5.77 -10.44 -6.28
CA GLU A 38 -4.49 -9.85 -5.94
C GLU A 38 -4.61 -9.01 -4.65
N PRO A 39 -3.67 -9.14 -3.70
CA PRO A 39 -3.64 -8.29 -2.51
C PRO A 39 -3.33 -6.83 -2.86
N MET A 40 -4.16 -5.92 -2.36
CA MET A 40 -4.07 -4.48 -2.58
C MET A 40 -3.95 -3.74 -1.25
N THR A 41 -3.04 -2.76 -1.17
CA THR A 41 -3.01 -1.80 -0.06
C THR A 41 -4.08 -0.74 -0.29
N LEU A 42 -5.03 -0.59 0.65
CA LEU A 42 -5.97 0.54 0.72
C LEU A 42 -5.36 1.64 1.59
N TYR A 43 -5.20 2.83 1.01
CA TYR A 43 -4.59 3.96 1.72
C TYR A 43 -5.24 5.29 1.33
N ARG A 44 -5.11 6.29 2.22
CA ARG A 44 -5.68 7.63 2.08
C ARG A 44 -4.57 8.65 1.91
N ALA A 45 -4.70 9.56 0.94
CA ALA A 45 -3.85 10.75 0.90
C ALA A 45 -4.17 11.67 2.09
N LEU A 46 -3.15 12.22 2.75
CA LEU A 46 -3.35 13.19 3.85
C LEU A 46 -3.27 14.65 3.38
N TYR A 47 -3.35 14.85 2.06
CA TYR A 47 -3.35 16.15 1.39
C TYR A 47 -4.51 16.25 0.38
N GLY A 48 -4.77 17.46 -0.11
CA GLY A 48 -5.81 17.72 -1.10
C GLY A 48 -7.19 17.26 -0.60
N GLN A 49 -7.95 16.59 -1.46
CA GLN A 49 -9.29 16.06 -1.14
C GLN A 49 -9.28 14.82 -0.23
N ARG A 50 -8.11 14.37 0.22
CA ARG A 50 -7.93 13.20 1.10
C ARG A 50 -8.59 11.92 0.58
N GLY A 51 -8.46 11.69 -0.73
CA GLY A 51 -9.04 10.54 -1.42
C GLY A 51 -8.44 9.20 -1.01
N LEU A 52 -9.23 8.14 -1.23
CA LEU A 52 -8.83 6.75 -1.03
C LEU A 52 -8.28 6.15 -2.33
N TRP A 53 -7.23 5.36 -2.19
CA TRP A 53 -6.51 4.72 -3.30
C TRP A 53 -6.24 3.26 -2.98
N VAL A 54 -6.13 2.46 -4.02
CA VAL A 54 -5.62 1.09 -3.94
C VAL A 54 -4.41 0.92 -4.84
N ARG A 55 -3.46 0.08 -4.40
CA ARG A 55 -2.27 -0.30 -5.17
C ARG A 55 -1.91 -1.75 -4.84
N PRO A 56 -1.32 -2.54 -5.77
CA PRO A 56 -0.80 -3.86 -5.42
C PRO A 56 0.11 -3.80 -4.20
N ALA A 57 -0.14 -4.66 -3.20
CA ALA A 57 0.58 -4.63 -1.93
C ALA A 57 2.08 -4.90 -2.12
N ALA A 58 2.44 -5.77 -3.07
CA ALA A 58 3.83 -6.01 -3.46
C ALA A 58 4.52 -4.74 -3.98
N MET A 59 3.82 -3.94 -4.81
CA MET A 59 4.36 -2.66 -5.31
C MET A 59 4.42 -1.59 -4.23
N PHE A 60 3.49 -1.62 -3.26
CA PHE A 60 3.48 -0.67 -2.14
C PHE A 60 4.70 -0.89 -1.24
N SER A 61 4.99 -2.16 -0.90
CA SER A 61 6.11 -2.58 -0.06
C SER A 61 7.46 -2.63 -0.78
N GLU A 62 7.50 -2.28 -2.07
CA GLU A 62 8.69 -2.37 -2.90
C GLU A 62 9.80 -1.40 -2.43
N THR A 63 11.05 -1.85 -2.52
CA THR A 63 12.23 -1.00 -2.40
C THR A 63 12.66 -0.53 -3.79
N ILE A 64 12.86 0.77 -3.94
CA ILE A 64 13.19 1.42 -5.22
C ILE A 64 14.52 2.15 -5.13
N VAL A 65 15.17 2.33 -6.28
CA VAL A 65 16.33 3.22 -6.41
C VAL A 65 15.83 4.60 -6.84
N PHE A 66 16.07 5.62 -6.02
CA PHE A 66 15.77 7.01 -6.34
C PHE A 66 16.97 7.89 -5.98
N GLU A 67 17.43 8.68 -6.95
CA GLU A 67 18.64 9.52 -6.83
C GLU A 67 19.88 8.71 -6.40
N GLY A 68 20.06 7.53 -7.00
CA GLY A 68 21.19 6.63 -6.71
C GLY A 68 21.13 5.94 -5.34
N ARG A 69 20.05 6.11 -4.56
CA ARG A 69 19.90 5.49 -3.24
C ARG A 69 18.71 4.53 -3.20
N SER A 70 18.93 3.35 -2.65
CA SER A 70 17.89 2.37 -2.35
C SER A 70 17.06 2.83 -1.16
N ARG A 71 15.73 2.86 -1.30
CA ARG A 71 14.79 3.27 -0.24
C ARG A 71 13.40 2.63 -0.45
N PRO A 72 12.58 2.47 0.61
CA PRO A 72 11.20 2.03 0.44
C PRO A 72 10.41 2.98 -0.44
N ARG A 73 9.53 2.46 -1.29
CA ARG A 73 8.59 3.28 -2.06
C ARG A 73 7.66 4.06 -1.13
N PHE A 74 7.18 3.40 -0.09
CA PHE A 74 6.44 3.99 1.03
C PHE A 74 7.14 3.62 2.34
N LEU A 75 7.61 4.62 3.08
CA LEU A 75 8.25 4.45 4.37
C LEU A 75 7.21 4.58 5.49
N LYS A 76 7.07 3.58 6.35
CA LYS A 76 6.23 3.70 7.56
C LYS A 76 6.87 4.69 8.54
N ILE A 77 6.09 5.63 9.06
CA ILE A 77 6.55 6.68 9.99
C ILE A 77 5.79 6.71 11.32
N ALA A 78 4.63 6.04 11.43
CA ALA A 78 3.91 5.78 12.68
C ALA A 78 3.04 4.52 12.53
#